data_AF-A0A5K8A5W2-F1
#
_entry.id   AF-A0A5K8A5W2-F1
#
_cell.length_a   1.000
_cell.length_b   1.000
_cell.length_c   1.000
_cell.angle_alpha   90.00
_cell.angle_beta   90.00
_cell.angle_gamma   90.00
#
_symmetry.space_group_name_H-M   'P 1'
#
loop_
_entity.id
_entity.type
_entity.pdbx_description
1 polymer ?
#
loop_
_entity_poly.entity_id
_entity_poly.type
_entity_poly.pdbx_seq_one_letter_code
_entity_poly.pdbx_strand_id
1 'polypeptide(L)'
;MIGNTGQDTRPDRYSYDELFDLHPDRFQVVIDARLKHAVHRPTEENVLRFLEATDVAKKKSRLMANVAGYVAMQNPWLTGESRYPYSQPGRGVYVRQRNRDIQATLAEFKDRYAIIAFHQAGCGYCTAQEEILSHFEHLNSWTIRRIDITENPGLAARFHVDITPTLLLVSRSTQNSSILSSGVISLDQLTTRVYQLIRLMERRADPTDFYPMAFHETVK
;
A
#
# COMPACT_ATOMS: atom_id res chain seq x y z
N MET A 1 -33.95 -13.34 13.55
CA MET A 1 -34.26 -13.35 14.99
C MET A 1 -32.97 -13.67 15.72
N ILE A 2 -32.44 -12.65 16.39
CA ILE A 2 -31.24 -12.69 17.22
C ILE A 2 -31.62 -13.41 18.51
N GLY A 3 -30.95 -14.50 18.82
CA GLY A 3 -31.23 -15.26 20.04
C GLY A 3 -30.10 -16.21 20.36
N ASN A 4 -29.04 -15.70 21.00
CA ASN A 4 -28.31 -16.48 22.03
C ASN A 4 -27.41 -15.60 22.92
N THR A 5 -27.96 -14.55 23.50
CA THR A 5 -27.37 -13.90 24.68
C THR A 5 -27.71 -14.74 25.92
N GLY A 6 -26.88 -15.75 26.23
CA GLY A 6 -27.05 -16.51 27.48
C GLY A 6 -26.58 -17.97 27.52
N GLN A 7 -25.51 -18.36 26.83
CA GLN A 7 -24.90 -19.70 26.95
C GLN A 7 -23.38 -19.50 27.03
N ASP A 8 -22.63 -19.84 28.06
CA ASP A 8 -22.83 -20.71 29.22
C ASP A 8 -21.98 -20.10 30.35
N THR A 9 -22.53 -19.84 31.54
CA THR A 9 -21.71 -19.34 32.68
C THR A 9 -20.86 -20.44 33.30
N ARG A 10 -21.03 -21.69 32.84
CA ARG A 10 -20.31 -22.85 33.32
C ARG A 10 -19.09 -23.12 32.43
N PRO A 11 -17.94 -23.45 33.05
CA PRO A 11 -16.79 -24.00 32.34
C PRO A 11 -17.18 -25.14 31.40
N ASP A 12 -16.81 -25.02 30.12
CA ASP A 12 -16.88 -26.15 29.19
C ASP A 12 -16.05 -27.34 29.69
N ARG A 13 -16.45 -28.55 29.30
CA ARG A 13 -15.79 -29.80 29.74
C ARG A 13 -14.88 -30.41 28.67
N TYR A 14 -14.56 -29.67 27.61
CA TYR A 14 -13.72 -30.19 26.55
C TYR A 14 -12.30 -30.40 27.04
N SER A 15 -11.81 -31.61 26.84
CA SER A 15 -10.39 -31.95 26.95
C SER A 15 -9.59 -31.27 25.85
N TYR A 16 -8.27 -31.25 26.02
CA TYR A 16 -7.34 -30.69 25.06
C TYR A 16 -7.51 -31.27 23.64
N ASP A 17 -7.69 -32.59 23.53
CA ASP A 17 -7.80 -33.28 22.24
C ASP A 17 -9.14 -33.01 21.55
N GLU A 18 -10.26 -33.00 22.31
CA GLU A 18 -11.58 -32.71 21.76
C GLU A 18 -11.66 -31.31 21.15
N LEU A 19 -10.96 -30.33 21.72
CA LEU A 19 -10.87 -28.98 21.17
C LEU A 19 -10.34 -28.98 19.71
N PHE A 20 -9.45 -29.91 19.38
CA PHE A 20 -8.86 -29.99 18.04
C PHE A 20 -9.86 -30.46 16.98
N ASP A 21 -10.86 -31.26 17.36
CA ASP A 21 -11.85 -31.80 16.42
C ASP A 21 -13.14 -30.96 16.35
N LEU A 22 -13.30 -29.98 17.26
CA LEU A 22 -14.44 -29.07 17.21
C LEU A 22 -14.54 -28.32 15.86
N HIS A 23 -15.77 -28.24 15.34
CA HIS A 23 -16.12 -27.34 14.25
C HIS A 23 -15.72 -25.89 14.57
N PRO A 24 -15.19 -25.10 13.61
CA PRO A 24 -14.72 -23.72 13.86
C PRO A 24 -15.70 -22.84 14.62
N ASP A 25 -16.98 -22.85 14.26
CA ASP A 25 -18.01 -22.05 14.94
C ASP A 25 -18.18 -22.42 16.42
N ARG A 26 -18.05 -23.72 16.75
CA ARG A 26 -18.14 -24.19 18.14
C ARG A 26 -16.85 -23.90 18.89
N PHE A 27 -15.71 -24.09 18.25
CA PHE A 27 -14.41 -23.76 18.80
C PHE A 27 -14.31 -22.27 19.16
N GLN A 28 -14.84 -21.38 18.31
CA GLN A 28 -14.90 -19.94 18.55
C GLN A 28 -15.67 -19.59 19.83
N VAL A 29 -16.84 -20.20 20.04
CA VAL A 29 -17.63 -20.01 21.27
C VAL A 29 -16.84 -20.46 22.52
N VAL A 30 -16.13 -21.59 22.44
CA VAL A 30 -15.35 -22.14 23.55
C VAL A 30 -14.15 -21.25 23.90
N ILE A 31 -13.35 -20.84 22.91
CA ILE A 31 -12.17 -19.99 23.17
C ILE A 31 -12.59 -18.63 23.74
N ASP A 32 -13.70 -18.06 23.26
CA ASP A 32 -14.25 -16.80 23.78
C ASP A 32 -14.74 -16.94 25.22
N ALA A 33 -15.40 -18.05 25.56
CA ALA A 33 -15.82 -18.32 26.93
C ALA A 33 -14.62 -18.49 27.87
N ARG A 34 -13.61 -19.27 27.48
CA ARG A 34 -12.39 -19.47 28.27
C ARG A 34 -11.62 -18.16 28.47
N LEU A 35 -11.54 -17.31 27.45
CA LEU A 35 -10.97 -15.96 27.57
C LEU A 35 -11.74 -15.12 28.60
N LYS A 36 -13.07 -15.08 28.51
CA LYS A 36 -13.91 -14.33 29.46
C LYS A 36 -13.70 -14.80 30.90
N HIS A 37 -13.60 -16.10 31.13
CA HIS A 37 -13.30 -16.65 32.46
C HIS A 37 -11.91 -16.25 32.96
N ALA A 38 -10.87 -16.37 32.12
CA ALA A 38 -9.50 -15.99 32.48
C ALA A 38 -9.37 -14.49 32.81
N VAL A 39 -10.05 -13.63 32.05
CA VAL A 39 -10.06 -12.17 32.30
C VAL A 39 -10.88 -11.81 33.54
N HIS A 40 -12.05 -12.44 33.72
CA HIS A 40 -12.91 -12.15 34.86
C HIS A 40 -12.29 -12.63 36.19
N ARG A 41 -11.63 -13.80 36.19
CA ARG A 41 -10.94 -14.39 37.35
C ARG A 41 -9.66 -15.11 36.90
N PRO A 42 -8.48 -14.48 37.01
CA PRO A 42 -7.22 -15.03 36.51
C PRO A 42 -6.60 -16.05 37.49
N THR A 43 -7.32 -17.14 37.78
CA THR A 43 -6.73 -18.29 38.48
C THR A 43 -5.84 -19.09 37.53
N GLU A 44 -4.89 -19.85 38.07
CA GLU A 44 -4.00 -20.72 37.28
C GLU A 44 -4.80 -21.64 36.34
N GLU A 45 -5.88 -22.26 36.84
CA GLU A 45 -6.77 -23.11 36.06
C GLU A 45 -7.45 -22.37 34.89
N ASN A 46 -8.01 -21.18 35.14
CA ASN A 46 -8.71 -20.43 34.10
C ASN A 46 -7.76 -19.95 33.00
N VAL A 47 -6.56 -19.51 33.39
CA VAL A 47 -5.51 -19.10 32.45
C VAL A 47 -5.02 -20.31 31.65
N LEU A 48 -4.76 -21.44 32.30
CA LEU A 48 -4.35 -22.68 31.64
C LEU A 48 -5.38 -23.11 30.57
N ARG A 49 -6.66 -23.17 30.93
CA ARG A 49 -7.73 -23.55 29.99
C ARG A 49 -7.76 -22.63 28.77
N PHE A 50 -7.59 -21.32 28.95
CA PHE A 50 -7.51 -20.38 27.84
C PHE A 50 -6.25 -20.58 26.98
N LEU A 51 -5.09 -20.82 27.61
CA LEU A 51 -3.84 -21.08 26.90
C LEU A 51 -3.89 -22.38 26.09
N GLU A 52 -4.52 -23.44 26.60
CA GLU A 52 -4.78 -24.68 25.87
C GLU A 52 -5.61 -24.43 24.60
N ALA A 53 -6.72 -23.70 24.72
CA ALA A 53 -7.55 -23.36 23.56
C ALA A 53 -6.79 -22.50 22.55
N THR A 54 -5.96 -21.55 23.02
CA THR A 54 -5.11 -20.75 22.15
C THR A 54 -4.04 -21.59 21.44
N ASP A 55 -3.46 -22.58 22.12
CA ASP A 55 -2.50 -23.52 21.51
C ASP A 55 -3.16 -24.39 20.44
N VAL A 56 -4.35 -24.93 20.71
CA VAL A 56 -5.16 -25.66 19.71
C VAL A 56 -5.50 -24.77 18.51
N ALA A 57 -5.86 -23.50 18.73
CA ALA A 57 -6.14 -22.55 17.66
C ALA A 57 -4.91 -22.36 16.76
N LYS A 58 -3.71 -22.21 17.35
CA LYS A 58 -2.44 -22.13 16.60
C LYS A 58 -2.18 -23.40 15.80
N LYS A 59 -2.43 -24.58 16.37
CA LYS A 59 -2.25 -25.87 15.68
C LYS A 59 -3.20 -26.03 14.50
N LYS A 60 -4.50 -25.71 14.66
CA LYS A 60 -5.49 -25.68 13.56
C LYS A 60 -5.06 -24.72 12.44
N SER A 61 -4.65 -23.50 12.80
CA SER A 61 -4.15 -22.51 11.83
C SER A 61 -2.91 -22.98 11.08
N ARG A 62 -1.97 -23.65 11.75
CA ARG A 62 -0.78 -24.22 11.12
C ARG A 62 -1.14 -25.32 10.13
N LEU A 63 -2.08 -26.21 10.49
CA LEU A 63 -2.56 -27.26 9.58
C LEU A 63 -3.21 -26.65 8.33
N MET A 64 -4.10 -25.68 8.52
CA MET A 64 -4.73 -24.97 7.40
C MET A 64 -3.70 -24.27 6.52
N ALA A 65 -2.73 -23.56 7.11
CA ALA A 65 -1.67 -22.89 6.37
C ALA A 65 -0.83 -23.86 5.52
N ASN A 66 -0.52 -25.05 6.05
CA ASN A 66 0.20 -26.09 5.30
C ASN A 66 -0.58 -26.54 4.07
N VAL A 67 -1.87 -26.87 4.23
CA VAL A 67 -2.72 -27.32 3.12
C VAL A 67 -2.95 -26.18 2.13
N ALA A 68 -3.21 -24.97 2.62
CA ALA A 68 -3.37 -23.78 1.78
C ALA A 68 -2.11 -23.51 0.94
N GLY A 69 -0.92 -23.64 1.51
CA GLY A 69 0.34 -23.51 0.79
C GLY A 69 0.51 -24.56 -0.31
N TYR A 70 0.17 -25.82 -0.01
CA TYR A 70 0.19 -26.89 -1.01
C TYR A 70 -0.82 -26.64 -2.15
N VAL A 71 -2.05 -26.24 -1.80
CA VAL A 71 -3.09 -25.91 -2.79
C VAL A 71 -2.63 -24.74 -3.65
N ALA A 72 -2.12 -23.66 -3.07
CA ALA A 72 -1.61 -22.51 -3.82
C ALA A 72 -0.48 -22.92 -4.79
N MET A 73 0.45 -23.79 -4.36
CA MET A 73 1.53 -24.30 -5.23
C MET A 73 1.00 -25.06 -6.45
N GLN A 74 -0.07 -25.84 -6.30
CA GLN A 74 -0.71 -26.57 -7.41
C GLN A 74 -1.61 -25.67 -8.29
N ASN A 75 -1.91 -24.46 -7.84
CA ASN A 75 -2.83 -23.53 -8.49
C ASN A 75 -2.13 -22.16 -8.67
N PRO A 76 -1.22 -22.01 -9.65
CA PRO A 76 -0.30 -20.86 -9.72
C PRO A 76 -0.97 -19.48 -9.86
N TRP A 77 -2.25 -19.39 -10.24
CA TRP A 77 -2.97 -18.13 -10.24
C TRP A 77 -3.25 -17.59 -8.81
N LEU A 78 -3.25 -18.48 -7.81
CA LEU A 78 -3.32 -18.14 -6.39
C LEU A 78 -1.97 -17.66 -5.84
N THR A 79 -0.87 -17.86 -6.57
CA THR A 79 0.45 -17.37 -6.15
C THR A 79 0.81 -16.06 -6.86
N GLY A 80 1.40 -15.13 -6.13
CA GLY A 80 1.91 -13.88 -6.69
C GLY A 80 3.24 -14.04 -7.43
N GLU A 81 3.85 -15.23 -7.44
CA GLU A 81 5.28 -15.42 -7.74
C GLU A 81 5.69 -14.97 -9.15
N SER A 82 4.81 -15.12 -10.14
CA SER A 82 5.08 -14.67 -11.52
C SER A 82 4.98 -13.15 -11.68
N ARG A 83 4.05 -12.50 -10.95
CA ARG A 83 3.77 -11.06 -11.08
C ARG A 83 4.58 -10.21 -10.10
N TYR A 84 4.73 -10.71 -8.87
CA TYR A 84 5.40 -10.09 -7.74
C TYR A 84 6.25 -11.15 -7.03
N PRO A 85 7.41 -11.50 -7.62
CA PRO A 85 8.28 -12.53 -7.05
C PRO A 85 8.76 -12.13 -5.65
N TYR A 86 8.58 -13.04 -4.70
CA TYR A 86 9.07 -12.91 -3.32
C TYR A 86 10.53 -13.38 -3.18
N SER A 87 11.00 -14.24 -4.08
CA SER A 87 12.38 -14.71 -4.07
C SER A 87 13.32 -13.57 -4.42
N GLN A 88 14.47 -13.49 -3.75
CA GLN A 88 15.45 -12.42 -3.99
C GLN A 88 15.89 -12.29 -5.45
N PRO A 89 16.19 -13.40 -6.19
CA PRO A 89 16.53 -13.31 -7.60
C PRO A 89 15.39 -12.73 -8.44
N GLY A 90 14.15 -13.20 -8.22
CA GLY A 90 12.98 -12.70 -8.93
C GLY A 90 12.68 -11.25 -8.59
N ARG A 91 12.82 -10.86 -7.32
CA ARG A 91 12.65 -9.48 -6.88
C ARG A 91 13.65 -8.54 -7.53
N GLY A 92 14.91 -8.98 -7.67
CA GLY A 92 15.95 -8.23 -8.37
C GLY A 92 15.61 -8.00 -9.85
N VAL A 93 15.08 -9.02 -10.55
CA VAL A 93 14.61 -8.89 -11.93
C VAL A 93 13.43 -7.92 -12.01
N TYR A 94 12.44 -8.08 -11.15
CA TYR A 94 11.24 -7.23 -11.08
C TYR A 94 11.60 -5.75 -10.90
N VAL A 95 12.46 -5.43 -9.92
CA VAL A 95 12.88 -4.04 -9.67
C VAL A 95 13.63 -3.46 -10.86
N ARG A 96 14.53 -4.24 -11.50
CA ARG A 96 15.23 -3.80 -12.70
C ARG A 96 14.27 -3.52 -13.86
N GLN A 97 13.29 -4.38 -14.09
CA GLN A 97 12.30 -4.16 -15.14
C GLN A 97 11.47 -2.91 -14.87
N ARG A 98 10.95 -2.76 -13.64
CA ARG A 98 10.20 -1.57 -13.22
C ARG A 98 11.01 -0.29 -13.42
N ASN A 99 12.30 -0.29 -13.04
CA ASN A 99 13.16 0.87 -13.21
C ASN A 99 13.42 1.19 -14.69
N ARG A 100 13.56 0.17 -15.55
CA ARG A 100 13.65 0.38 -17.01
C ARG A 100 12.37 1.01 -17.56
N ASP A 101 11.20 0.53 -17.15
CA ASP A 101 9.91 1.05 -17.63
C ASP A 101 9.70 2.51 -17.22
N ILE A 102 10.08 2.85 -15.97
CA ILE A 102 10.09 4.22 -15.46
C ILE A 102 11.00 5.09 -16.33
N GLN A 103 12.25 4.68 -16.52
CA GLN A 103 13.24 5.48 -17.28
C GLN A 103 12.85 5.64 -18.76
N ALA A 104 12.33 4.57 -19.39
CA ALA A 104 11.83 4.62 -20.75
C ALA A 104 10.66 5.60 -20.90
N THR A 105 9.72 5.59 -19.94
CA THR A 105 8.59 6.54 -19.94
C THR A 105 9.07 7.97 -19.73
N LEU A 106 9.96 8.22 -18.77
CA LEU A 106 10.49 9.56 -18.54
C LEU A 106 11.21 10.09 -19.79
N ALA A 107 11.96 9.25 -20.49
CA ALA A 107 12.63 9.61 -21.73
C ALA A 107 11.65 9.87 -22.90
N GLU A 108 10.63 9.02 -23.06
CA GLU A 108 9.59 9.16 -24.11
C GLU A 108 8.81 10.47 -23.97
N PHE A 109 8.56 10.92 -22.74
CA PHE A 109 7.61 11.99 -22.45
C PHE A 109 8.20 13.32 -22.00
N LYS A 110 9.53 13.42 -21.84
CA LYS A 110 10.21 14.65 -21.38
C LYS A 110 9.87 15.91 -22.18
N ASP A 111 9.61 15.77 -23.49
CA ASP A 111 9.29 16.89 -24.39
C ASP A 111 7.78 17.15 -24.50
N ARG A 112 6.94 16.24 -23.99
CA ARG A 112 5.47 16.34 -23.99
C ARG A 112 4.92 16.85 -22.67
N TYR A 113 5.69 16.72 -21.61
CA TYR A 113 5.34 17.13 -20.26
C TYR A 113 6.35 18.13 -19.70
N ALA A 114 5.97 18.80 -18.62
CA ALA A 114 6.85 19.64 -17.81
C ALA A 114 6.42 19.55 -16.36
N ILE A 115 7.33 19.85 -15.44
CA ILE A 115 6.97 20.06 -14.04
C ILE A 115 6.90 21.55 -13.78
N ILE A 116 5.86 21.99 -13.07
CA ILE A 116 5.80 23.33 -12.49
C ILE A 116 6.04 23.18 -10.99
N ALA A 117 7.04 23.88 -10.46
CA ALA A 117 7.39 23.92 -9.06
C ALA A 117 7.04 25.29 -8.48
N PHE A 118 5.94 25.37 -7.76
CA PHE A 118 5.56 26.56 -7.02
C PHE A 118 6.36 26.66 -5.72
N HIS A 119 6.97 27.82 -5.49
CA HIS A 119 7.75 28.12 -4.30
C HIS A 119 7.45 29.53 -3.78
N GLN A 120 8.02 29.90 -2.65
CA GLN A 120 8.04 31.26 -2.13
C GLN A 120 9.39 31.56 -1.48
N ALA A 121 9.83 32.82 -1.53
CA ALA A 121 11.02 33.26 -0.81
C ALA A 121 10.95 32.97 0.71
N GLY A 122 12.08 32.60 1.32
CA GLY A 122 12.16 32.28 2.76
C GLY A 122 11.60 30.90 3.17
N CYS A 123 11.08 30.12 2.22
CA CYS A 123 10.57 28.76 2.47
C CYS A 123 11.72 27.73 2.54
N GLY A 124 12.08 27.29 3.75
CA GLY A 124 13.13 26.27 3.95
C GLY A 124 12.82 24.92 3.27
N TYR A 125 11.55 24.52 3.23
CA TYR A 125 11.11 23.32 2.51
C TYR A 125 11.30 23.45 0.99
N CYS A 126 11.18 24.65 0.44
CA CYS A 126 11.35 24.92 -0.98
C CYS A 126 12.83 24.78 -1.37
N THR A 127 13.75 25.26 -0.51
CA THR A 127 15.19 25.04 -0.68
C THR A 127 15.54 23.55 -0.69
N ALA A 128 14.99 22.77 0.24
CA ALA A 128 15.22 21.32 0.28
C ALA A 128 14.66 20.61 -0.96
N GLN A 129 13.49 21.02 -1.45
CA GLN A 129 12.90 20.47 -2.66
C GLN A 129 13.70 20.84 -3.93
N GLU A 130 14.31 22.02 -3.98
CA GLU A 130 15.08 22.51 -5.13
C GLU A 130 16.30 21.63 -5.45
N GLU A 131 17.02 21.14 -4.43
CA GLU A 131 18.14 20.21 -4.62
C GLU A 131 17.69 18.91 -5.33
N ILE A 132 16.51 18.42 -4.96
CA ILE A 132 15.91 17.20 -5.52
C ILE A 132 15.45 17.43 -6.96
N LEU A 133 14.84 18.59 -7.24
CA LEU A 133 14.41 18.98 -8.58
C LEU A 133 15.60 19.14 -9.52
N SER A 134 16.67 19.80 -9.07
CA SER A 134 17.91 19.96 -9.83
C SER A 134 18.53 18.61 -10.19
N HIS A 135 18.55 17.66 -9.25
CA HIS A 135 19.05 16.32 -9.52
C HIS A 135 18.14 15.54 -10.49
N PHE A 136 16.82 15.69 -10.38
CA PHE A 136 15.87 15.10 -11.32
C PHE A 136 16.05 15.65 -12.74
N GLU A 137 16.20 16.96 -12.91
CA GLU A 137 16.48 17.60 -14.20
C GLU A 137 17.77 17.07 -14.82
N HIS A 138 18.84 17.01 -14.03
CA HIS A 138 20.14 16.53 -14.49
C HIS A 138 20.08 15.06 -14.95
N LEU A 139 19.45 14.18 -14.18
CA LEU A 139 19.38 12.76 -14.50
C LEU A 139 18.48 12.45 -15.70
N ASN A 140 17.37 13.16 -15.85
CA ASN A 140 16.31 12.78 -16.79
C ASN A 140 16.21 13.75 -17.99
N SER A 141 16.94 14.87 -17.99
CA SER A 141 16.82 15.95 -18.97
C SER A 141 15.38 16.50 -19.08
N TRP A 142 14.71 16.63 -17.93
CA TRP A 142 13.35 17.16 -17.83
C TRP A 142 13.34 18.68 -17.68
N THR A 143 12.26 19.33 -18.15
CA THR A 143 12.05 20.77 -17.92
C THR A 143 11.26 21.00 -16.64
N ILE A 144 11.81 21.77 -15.69
CA ILE A 144 11.07 22.25 -14.51
C ILE A 144 10.98 23.77 -14.53
N ARG A 145 9.74 24.28 -14.49
CA ARG A 145 9.45 25.71 -14.38
C ARG A 145 9.21 26.07 -12.92
N ARG A 146 10.05 26.94 -12.38
CA ARG A 146 9.93 27.46 -11.01
C ARG A 146 9.09 28.73 -11.03
N ILE A 147 8.12 28.82 -10.12
CA ILE A 147 7.18 29.94 -10.04
C ILE A 147 7.08 30.40 -8.60
N ASP A 148 7.44 31.65 -8.35
CA ASP A 148 7.22 32.27 -7.05
C ASP A 148 5.74 32.69 -6.93
N ILE A 149 5.04 32.17 -5.92
CA ILE A 149 3.62 32.46 -5.68
C ILE A 149 3.37 33.90 -5.21
N THR A 150 4.38 34.56 -4.62
CA THR A 150 4.28 35.95 -4.15
C THR A 150 4.38 36.92 -5.33
N GLU A 151 5.20 36.59 -6.33
CA GLU A 151 5.33 37.37 -7.57
C GLU A 151 4.21 37.05 -8.58
N ASN A 152 3.66 35.82 -8.55
CA ASN A 152 2.66 35.34 -9.49
C ASN A 152 1.36 34.83 -8.82
N PRO A 153 0.69 35.64 -7.98
CA PRO A 153 -0.44 35.20 -7.17
C PRO A 153 -1.64 34.74 -8.01
N GLY A 154 -1.88 35.36 -9.17
CA GLY A 154 -2.96 34.95 -10.08
C GLY A 154 -2.74 33.56 -10.68
N LEU A 155 -1.48 33.16 -10.92
CA LEU A 155 -1.17 31.84 -11.45
C LEU A 155 -1.25 30.77 -10.35
N ALA A 156 -0.79 31.09 -9.13
CA ALA A 156 -0.97 30.23 -7.96
C ALA A 156 -2.46 29.96 -7.70
N ALA A 157 -3.29 31.01 -7.72
CA ALA A 157 -4.74 30.90 -7.54
C ALA A 157 -5.40 30.04 -8.64
N ARG A 158 -5.00 30.21 -9.91
CA ARG A 158 -5.52 29.39 -11.03
C ARG A 158 -5.29 27.89 -10.82
N PHE A 159 -4.16 27.53 -10.23
CA PHE A 159 -3.82 26.13 -9.93
C PHE A 159 -4.21 25.70 -8.51
N HIS A 160 -4.91 26.55 -7.75
CA HIS A 160 -5.31 26.30 -6.36
C HIS A 160 -4.13 25.93 -5.46
N VAL A 161 -3.02 26.67 -5.60
CA VAL A 161 -1.80 26.46 -4.83
C VAL A 161 -1.81 27.33 -3.58
N ASP A 162 -2.14 26.72 -2.45
CA ASP A 162 -2.18 27.41 -1.15
C ASP A 162 -0.93 27.13 -0.28
N ILE A 163 -0.15 26.11 -0.63
CA ILE A 163 1.03 25.67 0.12
C ILE A 163 2.25 25.46 -0.79
N THR A 164 3.45 25.72 -0.27
CA THR A 164 4.71 25.54 -1.01
C THR A 164 5.69 24.63 -0.26
N PRO A 165 6.51 23.83 -0.96
CA PRO A 165 6.52 23.69 -2.42
C PRO A 165 5.32 22.87 -2.92
N THR A 166 4.71 23.28 -4.04
CA THR A 166 3.71 22.46 -4.75
C THR A 166 4.21 22.16 -6.14
N LEU A 167 4.26 20.87 -6.49
CA LEU A 167 4.73 20.38 -7.77
C LEU A 167 3.53 19.93 -8.60
N LEU A 168 3.44 20.39 -9.85
CA LEU A 168 2.45 19.94 -10.82
C LEU A 168 3.14 19.29 -12.01
N LEU A 169 2.60 18.18 -12.50
CA LEU A 169 2.89 17.67 -13.83
C LEU A 169 1.91 18.30 -14.82
N VAL A 170 2.41 18.86 -15.92
CA VAL A 170 1.58 19.54 -16.92
C VAL A 170 1.83 18.95 -18.31
N SER A 171 0.75 18.60 -19.01
CA SER A 171 0.79 18.19 -20.42
C SER A 171 0.90 19.43 -21.31
N ARG A 172 1.89 19.48 -22.19
CA ARG A 172 2.09 20.62 -23.11
C ARG A 172 1.03 20.69 -24.20
N SER A 173 0.47 19.55 -24.61
CA SER A 173 -0.53 19.48 -25.68
C SER A 173 -1.93 19.85 -25.19
N THR A 174 -2.33 19.34 -24.02
CA THR A 174 -3.69 19.55 -23.49
C THR A 174 -3.78 20.68 -22.48
N GLN A 175 -2.64 21.14 -21.96
CA GLN A 175 -2.54 22.06 -20.82
C GLN A 175 -3.19 21.54 -19.52
N ASN A 176 -3.60 20.27 -19.50
CA ASN A 176 -4.07 19.62 -18.28
C ASN A 176 -2.91 19.45 -17.30
N SER A 177 -3.19 19.69 -16.02
CA SER A 177 -2.24 19.55 -14.93
C SER A 177 -2.71 18.54 -13.90
N SER A 178 -1.78 17.92 -13.19
CA SER A 178 -2.06 17.06 -12.05
C SER A 178 -1.03 17.32 -10.96
N ILE A 179 -1.46 17.28 -9.69
CA ILE A 179 -0.57 17.52 -8.55
C ILE A 179 0.36 16.31 -8.39
N LEU A 180 1.67 16.57 -8.40
CA LEU A 180 2.72 15.61 -8.05
C LEU A 180 2.93 15.57 -6.54
N SER A 181 3.04 16.73 -5.90
CA SER A 181 3.13 16.85 -4.44
C SER A 181 2.72 18.22 -3.97
N SER A 182 2.34 18.28 -2.70
CA SER A 182 2.27 19.51 -1.92
C SER A 182 3.07 19.26 -0.64
N GLY A 183 4.27 19.83 -0.56
CA GLY A 183 5.32 19.47 0.38
C GLY A 183 6.52 18.78 -0.29
N VAL A 184 7.57 18.56 0.51
CA VAL A 184 8.85 18.01 0.05
C VAL A 184 8.74 16.50 -0.18
N ILE A 185 9.27 16.02 -1.30
CA ILE A 185 9.34 14.59 -1.66
C ILE A 185 10.74 14.21 -2.14
N SER A 186 11.11 12.93 -1.94
CA SER A 186 12.40 12.39 -2.40
C SER A 186 12.47 12.27 -3.93
N LEU A 187 13.68 12.08 -4.47
CA LEU A 187 13.90 11.82 -5.89
C LEU A 187 13.13 10.59 -6.38
N ASP A 188 13.14 9.49 -5.61
CA ASP A 188 12.45 8.26 -5.96
C ASP A 188 10.92 8.46 -6.00
N GLN A 189 10.39 9.21 -5.02
CA GLN A 189 8.97 9.58 -5.00
C GLN A 189 8.61 10.45 -6.19
N LEU A 190 9.42 11.46 -6.51
CA LEU A 190 9.20 12.34 -7.67
C LEU A 190 9.19 11.54 -8.96
N THR A 191 10.22 10.72 -9.16
CA THR A 191 10.38 9.87 -10.37
C THR A 191 9.22 8.90 -10.53
N THR A 192 8.83 8.21 -9.45
CA THR A 192 7.72 7.27 -9.46
C THR A 192 6.39 7.96 -9.74
N ARG A 193 6.11 9.11 -9.12
CA ARG A 193 4.85 9.85 -9.32
C ARG A 193 4.74 10.44 -10.71
N VAL A 194 5.83 10.97 -11.28
CA VAL A 194 5.86 11.42 -12.68
C VAL A 194 5.50 10.27 -13.62
N TYR A 195 6.15 9.11 -13.46
CA TYR A 195 5.83 7.91 -14.23
C TYR A 195 4.35 7.50 -14.13
N GLN A 196 3.81 7.43 -12.91
CA GLN A 196 2.41 7.04 -12.66
C GLN A 196 1.42 8.03 -13.26
N LEU A 197 1.63 9.34 -13.06
CA LEU A 197 0.73 10.36 -13.59
C LEU A 197 0.75 10.43 -15.11
N ILE A 198 1.92 10.29 -15.76
CA ILE A 198 1.97 10.21 -17.23
C ILE A 198 1.10 9.04 -17.72
N ARG A 199 1.22 7.86 -17.09
CA ARG A 199 0.39 6.70 -17.48
C ARG A 199 -1.11 6.99 -17.32
N LEU A 200 -1.53 7.67 -16.27
CA LEU A 200 -2.92 8.09 -16.11
C LEU A 200 -3.34 9.11 -17.17
N MET A 201 -2.56 10.16 -17.35
CA MET A 201 -2.87 11.28 -18.27
C MET A 201 -2.89 10.83 -19.74
N GLU A 202 -2.07 9.83 -20.10
CA GLU A 202 -2.06 9.19 -21.41
C GLU A 202 -3.10 8.05 -21.54
N ARG A 203 -3.97 7.85 -20.53
CA ARG A 203 -4.97 6.77 -20.47
C ARG A 203 -4.37 5.36 -20.64
N ARG A 204 -3.12 5.17 -20.20
CA ARG A 204 -2.40 3.90 -20.13
C ARG A 204 -2.55 3.20 -18.76
N ALA A 205 -3.34 3.77 -17.84
CA ALA A 205 -3.65 3.24 -16.52
C ALA A 205 -4.97 3.85 -15.99
N ASP A 206 -5.61 3.14 -15.05
CA ASP A 206 -6.75 3.63 -14.25
C ASP A 206 -6.27 4.12 -12.86
N PRO A 207 -6.92 5.12 -12.24
CA PRO A 207 -6.61 5.53 -10.86
C PRO A 207 -6.64 4.39 -9.82
N THR A 208 -7.43 3.33 -10.02
CA THR A 208 -7.41 2.14 -9.14
C THR A 208 -6.07 1.41 -9.18
N ASP A 209 -5.31 1.58 -10.27
CA ASP A 209 -3.99 0.99 -10.50
C ASP A 209 -2.85 1.98 -10.22
N PHE A 210 -3.15 3.13 -9.60
CA PHE A 210 -2.16 4.18 -9.39
C PHE A 210 -0.93 3.67 -8.64
N TYR A 211 -1.15 2.95 -7.54
CA TYR A 211 -0.18 2.02 -6.99
C TYR A 211 -0.60 0.63 -7.44
N PRO A 212 0.14 -0.04 -8.34
CA PRO A 212 -0.22 -1.39 -8.76
C PRO A 212 -0.04 -2.33 -7.56
N MET A 213 -1.08 -2.43 -6.73
CA MET A 213 -1.27 -3.47 -5.74
C MET A 213 -2.10 -4.56 -6.41
N ALA A 214 -1.54 -5.76 -6.44
CA ALA A 214 -1.91 -6.89 -7.26
C ALA A 214 -3.30 -7.51 -7.00
N PHE A 215 -4.19 -6.85 -6.28
CA PHE A 215 -5.47 -7.43 -5.87
C PHE A 215 -6.61 -7.14 -6.85
N HIS A 216 -6.44 -6.20 -7.77
CA HIS A 216 -7.40 -6.00 -8.84
C HIS A 216 -7.04 -6.93 -10.00
N GLU A 217 -7.59 -8.15 -9.93
CA GLU A 217 -7.81 -8.92 -11.14
C GLU A 217 -8.77 -8.12 -12.01
N THR A 218 -8.28 -7.60 -13.14
CA THR A 218 -9.20 -7.26 -14.22
C THR A 218 -9.79 -8.58 -14.68
N VAL A 219 -11.00 -8.85 -14.20
CA VAL A 219 -11.90 -9.87 -14.75
C VAL A 219 -11.95 -9.62 -16.26
N LYS A 220 -11.34 -10.52 -17.03
CA LYS A 220 -11.52 -10.58 -18.48
C LYS A 220 -12.82 -11.29 -18.81
#